data_AF-A0A1B8TXS8-F1
#
_entry.id   AF-A0A1B8TXS8-F1
#
_cell.length_a   1.000
_cell.length_b   1.000
_cell.length_c   1.000
_cell.angle_alpha   90.00
_cell.angle_beta   90.00
_cell.angle_gamma   90.00
#
_symmetry.space_group_name_H-M   'P 1'
#
loop_
_entity.id
_entity.type
_entity.pdbx_description
1 polymer ?
#
loop_
_entity_poly.entity_id
_entity_poly.type
_entity_poly.pdbx_seq_one_letter_code
_entity_poly.pdbx_strand_id
1 'polypeptide(L)'
;MSYFEKLLFVLFILLIIYLWNRFVITTIIKKLIGFHKKYNPANLHRQPIKFVVDNEKNIVKYLQYFYWFAAIVMCYQLLFFKY
;
A
#
# COMPACT_ATOMS: atom_id res chain seq x y z
N MET A 1 3.42 19.50 -20.59
CA MET A 1 2.13 18.81 -20.74
C MET A 1 0.98 19.80 -20.76
N SER A 2 0.03 19.61 -21.66
CA SER A 2 -1.29 20.23 -21.60
C SER A 2 -2.03 19.81 -20.31
N TYR A 3 -3.03 20.59 -19.90
CA TYR A 3 -3.88 20.22 -18.76
C TYR A 3 -4.58 18.87 -18.95
N PHE A 4 -4.94 18.53 -20.19
CA PHE A 4 -5.55 17.25 -20.52
C PHE A 4 -4.60 16.07 -20.26
N GLU A 5 -3.34 16.17 -20.69
CA GLU A 5 -2.32 15.15 -20.43
C GLU A 5 -2.06 14.98 -18.92
N LYS A 6 -2.00 16.08 -18.17
CA LYS A 6 -1.87 16.04 -16.71
C LYS A 6 -3.02 15.27 -16.07
N LEU A 7 -4.26 15.50 -16.53
CA LEU A 7 -5.45 14.83 -16.01
C LEU A 7 -5.43 13.33 -16.31
N LEU A 8 -5.01 12.93 -17.51
CA LEU A 8 -4.81 11.51 -17.86
C LEU A 8 -3.76 10.85 -16.95
N PHE A 9 -2.64 11.54 -16.68
CA PHE A 9 -1.61 11.04 -15.77
C PHE A 9 -2.11 10.88 -14.33
N VAL A 10 -2.89 11.84 -13.82
CA VAL A 10 -3.55 11.71 -12.51
C VAL A 10 -4.43 10.46 -12.47
N LEU A 11 -5.30 10.28 -13.47
CA LEU A 11 -6.19 9.10 -13.54
C LEU A 11 -5.38 7.80 -13.58
N PHE A 12 -4.27 7.78 -14.31
CA PHE A 12 -3.38 6.62 -14.39
C PHE A 12 -2.71 6.31 -13.05
N ILE A 13 -2.21 7.32 -12.33
CA ILE A 13 -1.64 7.16 -10.99
C ILE A 13 -2.70 6.61 -10.03
N LEU A 14 -3.91 7.19 -10.02
CA LEU A 14 -5.00 6.74 -9.16
C LEU A 14 -5.40 5.29 -9.46
N LEU A 15 -5.41 4.89 -10.74
CA LEU A 15 -5.67 3.50 -11.14
C LEU A 15 -4.59 2.56 -10.61
N ILE A 16 -3.30 2.90 -10.76
CA ILE A 16 -2.20 2.09 -10.24
C ILE A 16 -2.30 1.94 -8.73
N ILE A 17 -2.52 3.04 -8.01
CA ILE A 17 -2.61 3.03 -6.54
C ILE A 17 -3.82 2.23 -6.08
N TYR A 18 -4.95 2.35 -6.78
CA TYR A 18 -6.14 1.53 -6.51
C TYR A 18 -5.84 0.03 -6.66
N LEU A 19 -5.22 -0.39 -7.78
CA LEU A 19 -4.86 -1.79 -8.02
C LEU A 19 -3.83 -2.29 -7.00
N TRP A 20 -2.84 -1.46 -6.66
CA TRP A 20 -1.82 -1.77 -5.66
C TRP A 20 -2.44 -2.00 -4.27
N ASN A 21 -3.30 -1.09 -3.84
CA ASN A 21 -4.00 -1.18 -2.55
C ASN A 21 -4.95 -2.39 -2.48
N ARG A 22 -5.61 -2.71 -3.61
CA ARG A 22 -6.56 -3.83 -3.69
C ARG A 22 -5.85 -5.19 -3.69
N PHE A 23 -4.82 -5.35 -4.51
CA PHE A 23 -4.24 -6.67 -4.80
C PHE A 23 -2.89 -6.90 -4.13
N VAL A 24 -2.04 -5.89 -4.01
CA VAL A 24 -0.65 -6.09 -3.60
C VAL A 24 -0.51 -6.08 -2.09
N ILE A 25 -0.97 -5.02 -1.41
CA ILE A 25 -0.76 -4.85 0.05
C ILE A 25 -1.33 -6.03 0.84
N THR A 26 -2.59 -6.36 0.61
CA THR A 26 -3.27 -7.47 1.29
C THR A 26 -2.57 -8.80 1.03
N THR A 27 -2.08 -9.03 -0.19
CA THR A 27 -1.42 -10.28 -0.56
C THR A 27 -0.06 -10.42 0.11
N ILE A 28 0.74 -9.36 0.15
CA ILE A 28 2.07 -9.39 0.78
C ILE A 28 1.94 -9.71 2.27
N ILE A 29 1.07 -8.99 2.99
CA ILE A 29 0.89 -9.20 4.43
C ILE A 29 0.37 -10.61 4.73
N LYS A 30 -0.62 -11.10 3.97
CA LYS A 30 -1.12 -12.48 4.13
C LYS A 30 -0.06 -13.53 3.84
N LYS A 31 0.78 -13.34 2.80
CA LYS A 31 1.88 -14.26 2.49
C LYS A 31 2.94 -14.27 3.59
N LEU A 32 3.30 -13.10 4.13
CA LEU A 32 4.25 -12.99 5.24
C LEU A 32 3.74 -13.75 6.48
N ILE A 33 2.50 -13.49 6.89
CA ILE A 33 1.88 -14.17 8.04
C ILE A 33 1.74 -15.67 7.79
N GLY A 34 1.29 -16.06 6.59
CA GLY A 34 1.14 -17.46 6.18
C GLY A 34 2.47 -18.21 6.19
N PHE A 35 3.55 -17.58 5.75
CA PHE A 35 4.89 -18.15 5.81
C PHE A 35 5.32 -18.45 7.25
N HIS A 36 5.15 -17.49 8.16
CA HIS A 36 5.53 -17.70 9.56
C HIS A 36 4.65 -18.73 10.25
N LYS A 37 3.34 -18.77 9.95
CA LYS A 37 2.44 -19.81 10.48
C LYS A 37 2.82 -21.21 9.99
N LYS A 38 3.23 -21.36 8.73
CA LYS A 38 3.57 -22.66 8.13
C LYS A 38 4.96 -23.17 8.52
N TYR A 39 5.96 -22.29 8.54
CA TYR A 39 7.37 -22.70 8.64
C TYR A 39 8.03 -22.33 9.96
N ASN A 40 7.48 -21.37 10.72
CA ASN A 40 8.10 -20.86 11.95
C ASN A 40 7.07 -20.65 13.09
N PRO A 41 6.24 -21.65 13.43
CA PRO A 41 5.17 -21.49 14.42
C PRO A 41 5.68 -21.09 15.81
N ALA A 42 6.87 -21.57 16.21
CA ALA A 42 7.50 -21.22 17.49
C ALA A 42 7.82 -19.72 17.64
N ASN A 43 7.95 -18.99 16.52
CA ASN A 43 8.26 -17.56 16.52
C ASN A 43 7.01 -16.67 16.43
N LEU A 44 5.80 -17.24 16.29
CA LEU A 44 4.56 -16.45 16.24
C LEU A 44 4.33 -15.62 17.50
N HIS A 45 4.81 -16.08 18.65
CA HIS A 45 4.70 -15.38 19.93
C HIS A 45 5.84 -14.41 20.19
N ARG A 46 6.87 -14.38 19.34
CA ARG A 46 8.04 -13.52 19.49
C ARG A 46 7.85 -12.23 18.69
N GLN A 47 8.32 -11.12 19.25
CA GLN A 47 8.40 -9.87 18.51
C GLN A 47 9.49 -9.97 17.42
N PRO A 48 9.33 -9.33 16.25
CA PRO A 48 8.20 -8.46 15.86
C PRO A 48 7.01 -9.22 15.23
N ILE A 49 7.10 -10.54 15.04
CA ILE A 49 6.10 -11.32 14.30
C ILE A 49 4.76 -11.32 15.01
N LYS A 50 4.76 -11.44 16.34
CA LYS A 50 3.56 -11.36 17.17
C LYS A 50 2.78 -10.07 16.87
N PHE A 51 3.45 -8.92 16.83
CA PHE A 51 2.81 -7.65 16.50
C PHE A 51 2.14 -7.66 15.13
N VAL A 52 2.82 -8.20 14.11
CA VAL A 52 2.29 -8.25 12.74
C VAL A 52 1.06 -9.14 12.64
N VAL A 53 1.08 -10.29 13.31
CA VAL A 53 -0.04 -11.24 13.34
C VAL A 53 -1.24 -10.64 14.08
N ASP A 54 -1.02 -10.07 15.25
CA ASP A 54 -2.09 -9.52 16.10
C ASP A 54 -2.73 -8.26 15.48
N ASN A 55 -1.97 -7.51 14.65
CA ASN A 55 -2.40 -6.25 14.06
C ASN A 55 -2.56 -6.30 12.53
N GLU A 56 -2.67 -7.48 11.92
CA GLU A 56 -2.73 -7.68 10.46
C GLU A 56 -3.65 -6.68 9.75
N LYS A 57 -4.91 -6.58 10.21
CA LYS A 57 -5.92 -5.68 9.61
C LYS A 57 -5.52 -4.22 9.70
N ASN A 58 -4.98 -3.80 10.85
CA ASN A 58 -4.56 -2.42 11.07
C ASN A 58 -3.35 -2.06 10.21
N ILE A 59 -2.37 -2.97 10.10
CA ILE A 59 -1.19 -2.80 9.25
C ILE A 59 -1.59 -2.64 7.78
N VAL A 60 -2.46 -3.52 7.27
CA VAL A 60 -2.97 -3.41 5.89
C VAL A 60 -3.64 -2.05 5.68
N LYS A 61 -4.49 -1.63 6.62
CA LYS A 61 -5.22 -0.36 6.54
C LYS A 61 -4.27 0.85 6.55
N TYR A 62 -3.28 0.88 7.44
CA TYR A 62 -2.31 1.96 7.51
C TYR A 62 -1.42 2.04 6.27
N LEU A 63 -1.00 0.89 5.73
CA LEU A 63 -0.27 0.86 4.46
C LEU A 63 -1.14 1.39 3.32
N GLN A 64 -2.39 0.97 3.21
CA GLN A 64 -3.31 1.47 2.20
C GLN A 64 -3.51 2.99 2.29
N TYR A 65 -3.66 3.53 3.49
CA TYR A 65 -3.73 4.98 3.71
C TYR A 65 -2.44 5.70 3.35
N PHE A 66 -1.29 5.13 3.68
CA PHE A 66 -0.01 5.71 3.30
C PHE A 66 0.14 5.83 1.78
N TYR A 67 -0.23 4.79 1.01
CA TYR A 67 -0.18 4.85 -0.45
C TYR A 67 -1.20 5.84 -1.03
N TRP A 68 -2.41 5.94 -0.46
CA TRP A 68 -3.37 6.97 -0.89
C TRP A 68 -2.89 8.38 -0.58
N PHE A 69 -2.29 8.60 0.59
CA PHE A 69 -1.70 9.88 0.95
C PHE A 69 -0.58 10.25 -0.03
N ALA A 70 0.34 9.34 -0.32
CA ALA A 70 1.39 9.55 -1.31
C ALA A 70 0.81 9.86 -2.71
N ALA A 71 -0.27 9.18 -3.12
CA ALA A 71 -0.96 9.44 -4.38
C ALA A 71 -1.52 10.86 -4.45
N ILE A 72 -2.15 11.35 -3.37
CA ILE A 72 -2.67 12.71 -3.28
C ILE A 72 -1.55 13.73 -3.44
N VAL A 73 -0.42 13.54 -2.74
CA VAL A 73 0.75 14.43 -2.83
C VAL A 73 1.32 14.44 -4.26
N MET A 74 1.47 13.28 -4.89
CA MET A 74 1.94 13.18 -6.28
C MET A 74 0.99 13.87 -7.27
N CYS A 75 -0.33 13.67 -7.12
CA CYS A 75 -1.33 14.29 -7.99
C CYS A 75 -1.34 15.81 -7.82
N TYR A 76 -1.25 16.31 -6.58
CA TYR A 76 -1.14 17.74 -6.31
C TYR A 76 0.09 18.32 -6.99
N GLN A 77 1.25 17.67 -6.84
CA GLN A 77 2.48 18.14 -7.44
C GLN A 77 2.41 18.16 -8.98
N LEU A 78 1.84 17.13 -9.60
CA LEU A 78 1.69 17.03 -11.04
C LEU A 78 0.74 18.10 -11.62
N LEU A 79 -0.34 18.43 -10.91
CA LEU A 79 -1.32 19.42 -11.34
C LEU A 79 -0.76 20.85 -11.24
N PHE A 80 -0.15 21.20 -10.11
CA PHE A 80 0.16 22.59 -9.78
C PHE A 80 1.60 23.02 -10.06
N PHE A 81 2.55 22.08 -10.15
CA PHE A 81 3.93 22.43 -10.48
C PHE A 81 4.17 22.30 -11.99
N LYS A 82 4.94 23.25 -12.53
CA LYS A 82 5.49 23.17 -13.89
C LYS A 82 6.73 22.29 -13.82
N TYR A 83 6.59 21.05 -14.28
CA TYR A 83 7.70 20.25 -14.80
C TYR A 83 7.59 20.26 -16.33
#